data_AF-A0A8X6Q570-F1
#
_entry.id   AF-A0A8X6Q570-F1
#
_cell.length_a   1.000
_cell.length_b   1.000
_cell.length_c   1.000
_cell.angle_alpha   90.00
_cell.angle_beta   90.00
_cell.angle_gamma   90.00
#
_symmetry.space_group_name_H-M   'P 1'
#
loop_
_entity.id
_entity.type
_entity.pdbx_description
1 polymer ?
#
loop_
_entity_poly.entity_id
_entity_poly.type
_entity_poly.pdbx_seq_one_letter_code
_entity_poly.pdbx_strand_id
1 'polypeptide(L)'
;MAELLTERSENYLQGIFADFVIQMFLWTNSQIVLHWLRGSSKIWKPFIANRKAQVQALTLPECSGHCSGSYYTADLTTREKSAGKILSCSLWWSEPA
;
A
#
# COMPACT_ATOMS: atom_id res chain seq x y z
N MET A 1 -4.11 9.79 -2.56
CA MET A 1 -4.72 9.30 -3.82
C MET A 1 -4.17 7.94 -4.21
N ALA A 2 -2.86 7.70 -4.09
CA ALA A 2 -2.25 6.36 -4.30
C ALA A 2 -2.84 5.26 -3.39
N GLU A 3 -3.17 5.58 -2.15
CA GLU A 3 -3.73 4.66 -1.14
C GLU A 3 -5.07 4.02 -1.53
N LEU A 4 -5.86 4.69 -2.38
CA LEU A 4 -7.17 4.21 -2.85
C LEU A 4 -7.05 3.33 -4.10
N LEU A 5 -5.92 3.44 -4.82
CA LEU A 5 -5.61 2.55 -5.93
C LEU A 5 -5.16 1.19 -5.39
N THR A 6 -4.31 1.16 -4.36
CA THR A 6 -3.87 -0.08 -3.70
C THR A 6 -5.05 -0.89 -3.14
N GLU A 7 -5.98 -0.26 -2.42
CA GLU A 7 -7.17 -0.92 -1.87
C GLU A 7 -8.05 -1.59 -2.95
N ARG A 8 -8.23 -0.91 -4.10
CA ARG A 8 -9.09 -1.42 -5.19
C ARG A 8 -8.43 -2.56 -5.96
N SER A 9 -7.11 -2.50 -6.14
CA SER A 9 -6.35 -3.61 -6.74
C SER A 9 -6.27 -4.83 -5.81
N GLU A 10 -6.23 -4.64 -4.50
CA GLU A 10 -6.13 -5.75 -3.54
C GLU A 10 -7.40 -6.59 -3.46
N ASN A 11 -8.57 -5.95 -3.41
CA ASN A 11 -9.86 -6.68 -3.45
C ASN A 11 -9.98 -7.53 -4.72
N TYR A 12 -9.46 -7.03 -5.85
CA TYR A 12 -9.44 -7.77 -7.11
C TYR A 12 -8.50 -8.97 -7.05
N LEU A 13 -7.31 -8.81 -6.47
CA LEU A 13 -6.34 -9.91 -6.31
C LEU A 13 -6.87 -11.00 -5.35
N GLN A 14 -7.49 -10.62 -4.23
CA GLN A 14 -8.14 -11.60 -3.33
C GLN A 14 -9.26 -12.37 -4.03
N GLY A 15 -10.01 -11.73 -4.94
CA GLY A 15 -11.04 -12.41 -5.73
C GLY A 15 -10.49 -13.42 -6.74
N ILE A 16 -9.32 -13.16 -7.34
CA ILE A 16 -8.67 -14.07 -8.30
C ILE A 16 -8.04 -15.28 -7.59
N PHE A 17 -7.49 -15.05 -6.40
CA PHE A 17 -6.70 -16.04 -5.67
C PHE A 17 -7.41 -16.53 -4.40
N ALA A 18 -8.74 -16.56 -4.41
CA ALA A 18 -9.56 -16.88 -3.23
C ALA A 18 -9.26 -18.25 -2.59
N ASP A 19 -8.71 -19.19 -3.36
CA ASP A 19 -8.31 -20.53 -2.90
C ASP A 19 -6.91 -20.57 -2.24
N PHE A 20 -6.17 -19.45 -2.28
CA PHE A 20 -4.84 -19.33 -1.70
C PHE A 20 -4.86 -18.43 -0.46
N VAL A 21 -4.12 -18.83 0.58
CA VAL A 21 -3.80 -17.95 1.70
C VAL A 21 -2.71 -16.98 1.22
N ILE A 22 -3.11 -15.77 0.83
CA ILE A 22 -2.19 -14.71 0.42
C ILE A 22 -1.83 -13.85 1.64
N GLN A 23 -0.55 -13.83 1.99
CA GLN A 23 -0.03 -12.84 2.93
C GLN A 23 0.37 -11.58 2.16
N MET A 24 -0.37 -10.48 2.36
CA MET A 24 -0.09 -9.21 1.70
C MET A 24 0.79 -8.33 2.59
N PHE A 25 1.83 -7.75 1.99
CA PHE A 25 2.69 -6.76 2.64
C PHE A 25 2.46 -5.38 2.03
N LEU A 26 2.13 -4.42 2.88
CA LEU A 26 1.85 -3.03 2.50
C LEU A 26 3.06 -2.15 2.82
N TRP A 27 3.49 -1.38 1.83
CA TRP A 27 4.60 -0.44 1.98
C TRP A 27 4.14 0.99 1.75
N THR A 28 4.55 1.91 2.63
CA THR A 28 4.21 3.34 2.50
C THR A 28 5.43 4.23 2.74
N ASN A 29 5.55 5.30 1.96
CA ASN A 29 6.58 6.32 2.18
C ASN A 29 6.20 7.40 3.18
N SER A 30 5.04 7.27 3.81
CA SER A 30 4.60 8.18 4.86
C SER A 30 4.64 7.48 6.20
N GLN A 31 5.59 7.88 7.06
CA GLN A 31 5.65 7.41 8.44
C GLN A 31 4.37 7.74 9.21
N ILE A 32 3.71 8.86 8.87
CA ILE A 32 2.43 9.24 9.44
C ILE A 32 1.35 8.21 9.08
N VAL A 33 1.27 7.80 7.80
CA VAL A 33 0.33 6.76 7.36
C VAL A 33 0.65 5.43 8.02
N LEU A 34 1.91 5.03 8.12
CA LEU A 34 2.29 3.80 8.81
C LEU A 34 1.88 3.83 10.29
N HIS A 35 2.10 4.96 10.96
CA HIS A 35 1.67 5.15 12.35
C HIS A 35 0.14 5.06 12.48
N TRP A 36 -0.60 5.63 11.53
CA TRP A 36 -2.05 5.50 11.50
C TRP A 36 -2.49 4.06 11.32
N LEU A 37 -1.88 3.29 10.42
CA LEU A 37 -2.25 1.88 10.19
C LEU A 37 -2.03 1.00 11.42
N ARG A 38 -1.00 1.30 12.23
CA ARG A 38 -0.67 0.55 13.45
C ARG A 38 -1.49 0.95 14.68
N GLY A 39 -2.03 2.16 14.74
CA GLY A 39 -2.81 2.63 15.89
C GLY A 39 -4.26 2.09 15.96
N SER A 40 -5.07 2.61 16.88
CA SER A 40 -6.53 2.37 16.90
C SER A 40 -7.29 3.24 15.89
N SER A 41 -8.32 2.74 15.21
CA SER A 41 -9.13 3.49 14.24
C SER A 41 -10.13 4.46 14.90
N LYS A 42 -10.46 4.25 16.17
CA LYS A 42 -11.56 4.94 16.88
C LYS A 42 -11.30 6.41 17.23
N ILE A 43 -10.06 6.87 17.13
CA ILE A 43 -9.65 8.24 17.46
C ILE A 43 -9.68 9.20 16.27
N TRP A 44 -9.99 8.70 15.07
CA TRP A 44 -9.94 9.48 13.83
C TRP A 44 -11.33 9.90 13.36
N LYS A 45 -11.37 10.99 12.57
CA LYS A 45 -12.60 11.43 11.89
C LYS A 45 -13.17 10.30 11.03
N PRO A 46 -14.50 10.19 10.85
CA PRO A 46 -15.16 9.04 10.22
C PRO A 46 -14.55 8.61 8.88
N PHE A 47 -14.17 9.57 8.04
CA PHE A 47 -13.53 9.30 6.75
C PHE A 47 -12.20 8.53 6.86
N ILE A 48 -11.34 8.92 7.81
CA ILE A 48 -10.05 8.27 8.05
C ILE A 48 -10.27 6.94 8.75
N ALA A 49 -11.19 6.89 9.72
CA ALA A 49 -11.53 5.68 10.46
C ALA A 49 -12.04 4.57 9.54
N ASN A 50 -12.94 4.89 8.59
CA ASN A 50 -13.50 3.95 7.64
C ASN A 50 -12.43 3.39 6.69
N ARG A 51 -11.56 4.24 6.14
CA ARG A 51 -10.46 3.80 5.25
C ARG A 51 -9.47 2.90 5.98
N LYS A 52 -9.11 3.28 7.19
CA LYS A 52 -8.23 2.46 8.02
C LYS A 52 -8.86 1.11 8.34
N ALA A 53 -10.15 1.06 8.64
CA ALA A 53 -10.85 -0.20 8.89
C ALA A 53 -10.84 -1.11 7.66
N GLN A 54 -11.00 -0.56 6.45
CA GLN A 54 -10.87 -1.32 5.20
C GLN A 54 -9.47 -1.91 5.05
N VAL A 55 -8.42 -1.11 5.21
CA VAL A 55 -7.04 -1.59 5.10
C VAL A 55 -6.70 -2.64 6.19
N GLN A 56 -7.14 -2.42 7.42
CA GLN A 56 -6.94 -3.38 8.53
C GLN A 56 -7.76 -4.66 8.38
N ALA A 57 -8.85 -4.65 7.62
CA ALA A 57 -9.59 -5.86 7.28
C ALA A 57 -8.86 -6.72 6.23
N LEU A 58 -8.01 -6.11 5.42
CA LEU A 58 -7.28 -6.77 4.34
C LEU A 58 -5.91 -7.31 4.78
N THR A 59 -5.25 -6.64 5.74
CA THR A 59 -3.87 -6.93 6.13
C THR A 59 -3.65 -6.69 7.63
N LEU A 60 -2.84 -7.54 8.27
CA LEU A 60 -2.43 -7.35 9.66
C LEU A 60 -1.49 -6.12 9.79
N PRO A 61 -1.58 -5.33 10.87
CA PRO A 61 -0.70 -4.17 11.08
C PRO A 61 0.80 -4.50 11.02
N GLU A 62 1.17 -5.73 11.38
CA GLU A 62 2.53 -6.25 11.36
C GLU A 62 3.07 -6.45 9.94
N CYS A 63 2.18 -6.64 8.97
CA CYS A 63 2.51 -6.76 7.54
C CYS A 63 2.54 -5.39 6.84
N SER A 64 2.83 -4.31 7.59
CA SER A 64 3.00 -2.96 7.03
C SER A 64 4.37 -2.36 7.37
N GLY A 65 5.05 -1.82 6.36
CA GLY A 65 6.41 -1.29 6.43
C GLY A 65 6.53 0.14 5.90
N HIS A 66 7.62 0.82 6.28
CA HIS A 66 7.97 2.13 5.75
C HIS A 66 9.10 2.01 4.73
N CYS A 67 8.93 2.60 3.56
CA CYS A 67 10.01 2.77 2.59
C CYS A 67 10.33 4.25 2.48
N SER A 68 11.61 4.63 2.39
CA SER A 68 11.90 6.02 2.08
C SER A 68 11.35 6.39 0.70
N GLY A 69 10.98 7.66 0.49
CA GLY A 69 10.39 8.13 -0.77
C GLY A 69 11.25 7.87 -2.01
N SER A 70 12.57 7.69 -1.87
CA SER A 70 13.45 7.32 -2.98
C SER A 70 13.31 5.87 -3.43
N TYR A 71 12.77 4.99 -2.57
CA TYR A 71 12.55 3.56 -2.83
C TYR A 71 11.08 3.20 -3.04
N TYR A 72 10.16 4.16 -2.86
CA TYR A 72 8.73 3.92 -3.08
C TYR A 72 8.41 3.91 -4.57
N THR A 73 8.34 2.71 -5.15
CA THR A 73 8.13 2.48 -6.58
C THR A 73 6.82 3.05 -7.10
N ALA A 74 5.79 3.15 -6.26
CA ALA A 74 4.54 3.80 -6.60
C ALA A 74 4.64 5.34 -6.74
N ASP A 75 5.73 5.98 -6.26
CA ASP A 75 5.99 7.38 -6.61
C ASP A 75 6.42 7.51 -8.09
N LEU A 76 7.07 6.48 -8.65
CA LEU A 76 7.48 6.47 -10.05
C LEU A 76 6.27 6.47 -10.98
N THR A 77 5.19 5.78 -10.61
CA THR A 77 3.92 5.77 -11.36
C THR A 77 3.13 7.05 -11.18
N THR A 78 3.14 7.68 -10.00
CA THR A 78 2.41 8.96 -9.76
C THR A 78 3.11 10.18 -10.32
N ARG A 79 4.42 10.14 -10.58
CA ARG A 79 5.20 11.23 -11.22
C ARG A 79 5.14 11.22 -12.76
N GLU A 80 4.11 10.61 -13.34
CA GLU A 80 3.89 10.56 -14.80
C GLU A 80 5.10 10.03 -15.60
N LYS A 81 5.83 9.03 -15.06
CA LYS A 81 6.82 8.33 -15.89
C LYS A 81 6.09 7.48 -16.92
N SER A 82 6.50 7.57 -18.19
CA SER A 82 5.97 6.70 -19.23
C SER A 82 6.19 5.22 -18.86
N ALA A 83 5.29 4.34 -19.29
CA ALA A 83 5.37 2.91 -19.00
C ALA A 83 6.75 2.32 -19.33
N GLY A 84 7.36 2.73 -20.45
CA GLY A 84 8.73 2.31 -20.81
C GLY A 84 9.82 2.76 -19.83
N LYS A 85 9.68 3.94 -19.21
CA LYS A 85 10.60 4.42 -18.16
C LYS A 85 10.42 3.69 -16.83
N ILE A 86 9.22 3.16 -16.56
CA ILE A 86 8.96 2.34 -15.36
C ILE A 86 9.55 0.94 -15.57
N LEU A 87 9.32 0.33 -16.73
CA LEU A 87 9.85 -1.01 -17.07
C LEU A 87 11.38 -1.08 -17.01
N SER A 88 12.05 0.01 -17.42
CA SER A 88 13.52 0.13 -17.38
C SER A 88 14.07 0.59 -16.02
N CYS A 89 13.22 0.87 -15.04
CA CYS A 89 13.65 1.32 -13.72
C CYS A 89 13.96 0.10 -12.83
N SER A 90 15.23 -0.12 -12.49
CA SER A 90 15.64 -1.21 -11.60
C SER A 90 14.97 -1.16 -10.24
N LEU A 91 14.69 0.05 -9.72
CA LEU A 91 13.96 0.25 -8.47
C LEU A 91 12.54 -0.34 -8.51
N TRP A 92 11.85 -0.34 -9.66
CA TRP A 92 10.48 -0.87 -9.77
C TRP A 92 10.39 -2.36 -9.45
N TRP A 93 11.42 -3.12 -9.83
CA TRP A 93 11.50 -4.57 -9.64
C TRP A 93 12.21 -4.99 -8.35
N SER A 94 12.73 -4.01 -7.59
CA SER A 94 13.42 -4.28 -6.33
C SER A 94 12.40 -4.29 -5.20
N GLU A 95 12.46 -5.31 -4.34
CA GLU A 95 11.71 -5.26 -3.09
C GLU A 95 12.23 -4.09 -2.24
N PRO A 96 11.33 -3.37 -1.56
CA PRO A 96 11.77 -2.41 -0.57
C PRO A 96 12.50 -3.14 0.58
N ALA A 97 13.64 -2.58 1.00
CA ALA A 97 14.43 -3.10 2.10
C ALA A 97 13.71 -2.99 3.45
#